data_AF-A0A843EXL3-F1
#
_entry.id   AF-A0A843EXL3-F1
#
_cell.length_a   1.000
_cell.length_b   1.000
_cell.length_c   1.000
_cell.angle_alpha   90.00
_cell.angle_beta   90.00
_cell.angle_gamma   90.00
#
_symmetry.space_group_name_H-M   'P 1'
#
loop_
_entity.id
_entity.type
_entity.pdbx_description
1 polymer ?
#
loop_
_entity_poly.entity_id
_entity_poly.type
_entity_poly.pdbx_seq_one_letter_code
_entity_poly.pdbx_strand_id
1 'polypeptide(L)'
;KYGIYDVVGSGYIPYATQNILSWLGPVFEKNDTFDEMAKVSPIFFTGDNIYIQDAIFVGPRKNLTDNDEIKKAIMKYGSLAIEYYSSVGAPDYNNKTHAQYQNLLNERTHVVSVVGWDDNYPKENFLTTPPGDGAWILKDNFGFENGDKGYIYLSYYDVSFLNLSYAVGFIIENTEKYARNYQTDLSGNMIFFDDMFGKNVSYKITYQSQKTELISGVGTYFKYDGEPYVLNIYVNNELKHVQNGTGPYYGFHTVKLTDEIPINLGDNFTVEITKKSVPIFNNSRQHYAKDTVFMKTDDVWKDLALKNMTTSLKVYTKDLAIYTQDLVKIYKNDSKFEADVGVANETVTFDVNGVKYNRVSDENGTARIAINLNPGNYTIKTSFNGIAVENKITVLPTLIAQNLVKYFRNESQFYIALIDGTGKAISDVDIRMNINGVFYNRTTDANGTARLNINLNPGEYILTATDPLTGLMMSYNITVLPVLTASDISMTYLDGTQFKAKLVDGKGNPLKNVGVTFNINGIFYTRLTDSNGTAKLNINLMAGEYIITSQYENAQISNKITVSAKKD
;
A
#
# COMPACT_ATOMS: atom_id res chain seq x y z
N LYS A 1 -0.99 6.53 39.71
CA LYS A 1 -2.33 7.13 39.93
C LYS A 1 -2.75 7.72 38.59
N TYR A 2 -3.85 7.25 38.01
CA TYR A 2 -4.39 7.81 36.76
C TYR A 2 -5.30 9.00 37.07
N GLY A 3 -5.53 9.89 36.11
CA GLY A 3 -6.37 11.09 36.28
C GLY A 3 -5.59 12.41 36.26
N ILE A 4 -6.27 13.49 36.63
CA ILE A 4 -5.79 14.88 36.49
C ILE A 4 -5.59 15.50 37.87
N TYR A 5 -4.67 16.46 38.01
CA TYR A 5 -4.34 17.03 39.32
C TYR A 5 -5.53 17.75 39.96
N ASP A 6 -6.29 18.50 39.16
CA ASP A 6 -7.31 19.45 39.64
C ASP A 6 -8.74 18.86 39.68
N VAL A 7 -8.89 17.55 39.45
CA VAL A 7 -10.19 16.89 39.35
C VAL A 7 -10.29 15.79 40.39
N VAL A 8 -11.32 15.87 41.26
CA VAL A 8 -11.52 14.95 42.39
C VAL A 8 -12.86 14.20 42.34
N GLY A 9 -13.86 14.71 41.60
CA GLY A 9 -15.18 14.08 41.47
C GLY A 9 -16.11 14.61 40.37
N SER A 10 -15.64 15.54 39.52
CA SER A 10 -16.34 16.03 38.32
C SER A 10 -15.54 15.65 37.06
N GLY A 11 -16.01 15.97 35.86
CA GLY A 11 -15.26 15.69 34.63
C GLY A 11 -15.75 16.50 33.45
N TYR A 12 -14.86 16.68 32.46
CA TYR A 12 -15.18 17.30 31.19
C TYR A 12 -15.20 16.24 30.09
N ILE A 13 -15.93 16.51 29.00
CA ILE A 13 -16.04 15.62 27.82
C ILE A 13 -14.68 15.09 27.32
N PRO A 14 -13.60 15.90 27.24
CA PRO A 14 -12.31 15.43 26.74
C PRO A 14 -11.74 14.26 27.56
N TYR A 15 -11.98 14.22 28.87
CA TYR A 15 -11.42 13.18 29.73
C TYR A 15 -12.13 11.83 29.56
N ALA A 16 -13.46 11.85 29.44
CA ALA A 16 -14.23 10.65 29.09
C ALA A 16 -13.82 10.12 27.71
N THR A 17 -13.61 11.04 26.75
CA THR A 17 -13.13 10.70 25.40
C THR A 17 -11.77 10.01 25.44
N GLN A 18 -10.80 10.58 26.18
CA GLN A 18 -9.46 10.00 26.33
C GLN A 18 -9.51 8.63 27.01
N ASN A 19 -10.36 8.44 28.03
CA ASN A 19 -10.52 7.16 28.71
C ASN A 19 -11.04 6.05 27.76
N ILE A 20 -12.08 6.37 27.00
CA ILE A 20 -12.69 5.47 26.01
C ILE A 20 -11.68 5.10 24.90
N LEU A 21 -10.95 6.08 24.37
CA LEU A 21 -9.91 5.84 23.35
C LEU A 21 -8.67 5.12 23.91
N SER A 22 -8.51 5.11 25.23
CA SER A 22 -7.47 4.32 25.92
C SER A 22 -7.88 2.88 26.15
N TRP A 23 -9.08 2.47 25.71
CA TRP A 23 -9.65 1.13 25.92
C TRP A 23 -9.77 0.73 27.39
N LEU A 24 -9.96 1.73 28.26
CA LEU A 24 -10.30 1.51 29.67
C LEU A 24 -11.83 1.41 29.88
N GLY A 25 -12.59 1.58 28.80
CA GLY A 25 -14.03 1.44 28.70
C GLY A 25 -14.49 1.71 27.26
N PRO A 26 -15.81 1.73 26.99
CA PRO A 26 -16.88 1.44 27.93
C PRO A 26 -16.96 -0.05 28.29
N VAL A 27 -17.53 -0.31 29.47
CA VAL A 27 -17.83 -1.65 29.99
C VAL A 27 -19.35 -1.78 30.20
N PHE A 28 -19.86 -3.01 30.20
CA PHE A 28 -21.26 -3.24 30.53
C PHE A 28 -21.51 -3.01 32.03
N GLU A 29 -22.61 -2.35 32.37
CA GLU A 29 -23.05 -2.07 33.75
C GLU A 29 -23.05 -3.33 34.65
N LYS A 30 -23.40 -4.49 34.09
CA LYS A 30 -23.37 -5.78 34.82
C LYS A 30 -21.98 -6.16 35.35
N ASN A 31 -20.91 -5.62 34.74
CA ASN A 31 -19.52 -5.91 35.07
C ASN A 31 -18.93 -4.86 36.03
N ASP A 32 -19.45 -3.63 36.01
CA ASP A 32 -19.08 -2.54 36.92
C ASP A 32 -20.31 -1.67 37.18
N THR A 33 -21.00 -1.96 38.29
CA THR A 33 -22.24 -1.26 38.64
C THR A 33 -21.92 0.12 39.19
N PHE A 34 -22.73 1.11 38.84
CA PHE A 34 -22.64 2.45 39.39
C PHE A 34 -22.60 2.44 40.92
N ASP A 35 -21.61 3.13 41.49
CA ASP A 35 -21.42 3.27 42.93
C ASP A 35 -21.54 4.74 43.32
N GLU A 36 -22.59 5.08 44.08
CA GLU A 36 -22.85 6.42 44.60
C GLU A 36 -21.71 6.96 45.49
N MET A 37 -20.86 6.08 46.04
CA MET A 37 -19.69 6.48 46.82
C MET A 37 -18.48 6.89 45.95
N ALA A 38 -18.63 6.91 44.62
CA ALA A 38 -17.59 7.30 43.66
C ALA A 38 -16.27 6.54 43.88
N LYS A 39 -16.36 5.23 44.18
CA LYS A 39 -15.16 4.40 44.31
C LYS A 39 -14.45 4.31 42.95
N VAL A 40 -13.12 4.28 43.00
CA VAL A 40 -12.32 4.06 41.80
C VAL A 40 -12.54 2.63 41.32
N SER A 41 -13.12 2.49 40.13
CA SER A 41 -13.31 1.18 39.50
C SER A 41 -11.95 0.47 39.31
N PRO A 42 -11.87 -0.84 39.59
CA PRO A 42 -10.71 -1.61 39.16
C PRO A 42 -10.56 -1.59 37.63
N ILE A 43 -9.37 -1.93 37.13
CA ILE A 43 -9.19 -2.17 35.70
C ILE A 43 -9.59 -3.63 35.44
N PHE A 44 -10.65 -3.86 34.69
CA PHE A 44 -11.04 -5.20 34.23
C PHE A 44 -11.18 -5.23 32.71
N PHE A 45 -10.47 -6.17 32.12
CA PHE A 45 -10.59 -6.53 30.71
C PHE A 45 -11.54 -7.73 30.64
N THR A 46 -12.79 -7.48 30.30
CA THR A 46 -13.74 -8.55 30.01
C THR A 46 -13.67 -8.88 28.51
N GLY A 47 -13.98 -10.12 28.13
CA GLY A 47 -14.04 -10.51 26.72
C GLY A 47 -15.09 -9.75 25.89
N ASP A 48 -15.97 -9.00 26.58
CA ASP A 48 -17.09 -8.25 26.00
C ASP A 48 -16.80 -6.73 25.89
N ASN A 49 -15.58 -6.26 26.20
CA ASN A 49 -15.25 -4.83 26.16
C ASN A 49 -15.43 -4.26 24.73
N ILE A 50 -15.99 -3.04 24.64
CA ILE A 50 -16.08 -2.31 23.37
C ILE A 50 -14.86 -1.42 23.24
N TYR A 51 -14.10 -1.59 22.16
CA TYR A 51 -12.88 -0.85 21.91
C TYR A 51 -13.12 0.26 20.89
N ILE A 52 -13.38 1.48 21.33
CA ILE A 52 -13.55 2.60 20.40
C ILE A 52 -12.21 2.97 19.77
N GLN A 53 -12.20 3.10 18.44
CA GLN A 53 -11.00 3.43 17.66
C GLN A 53 -11.04 4.85 17.10
N ASP A 54 -12.22 5.47 17.08
CA ASP A 54 -12.45 6.71 16.36
C ASP A 54 -13.48 7.59 17.09
N ALA A 55 -13.20 8.89 17.15
CA ALA A 55 -14.10 9.88 17.73
C ALA A 55 -14.09 11.16 16.88
N ILE A 56 -15.28 11.65 16.54
CA ILE A 56 -15.49 12.89 15.76
C ILE A 56 -15.73 14.04 16.73
N PHE A 57 -15.09 15.18 16.47
CA PHE A 57 -15.33 16.42 17.19
C PHE A 57 -16.11 17.39 16.28
N VAL A 58 -17.27 17.85 16.77
CA VAL A 58 -18.04 18.89 16.08
C VAL A 58 -17.75 20.22 16.76
N GLY A 59 -17.20 21.17 16.01
CA GLY A 59 -16.81 22.48 16.56
C GLY A 59 -18.00 23.26 17.15
N PRO A 60 -17.72 24.32 17.94
CA PRO A 60 -18.77 25.17 18.47
C PRO A 60 -19.55 25.85 17.33
N ARG A 61 -20.81 26.15 17.61
CA ARG A 61 -21.70 26.85 16.68
C ARG A 61 -21.18 28.25 16.39
N LYS A 62 -21.24 28.67 15.13
CA LYS A 62 -20.92 30.05 14.73
C LYS A 62 -21.98 31.05 15.17
N ASN A 63 -23.23 30.60 15.30
CA ASN A 63 -24.38 31.36 15.78
C ASN A 63 -25.48 30.41 16.28
N LEU A 64 -26.54 30.94 16.91
CA LEU A 64 -27.62 30.16 17.52
C LEU A 64 -28.44 29.29 16.55
N THR A 65 -28.31 29.51 15.25
CA THR A 65 -29.01 28.73 14.21
C THR A 65 -28.07 27.83 13.39
N ASP A 66 -26.79 27.79 13.73
CA ASP A 66 -25.78 26.95 13.08
C ASP A 66 -25.91 25.49 13.53
N ASN A 67 -26.96 24.82 13.06
CA ASN A 67 -27.38 23.50 13.54
C ASN A 67 -27.09 22.36 12.53
N ASP A 68 -26.81 22.67 11.26
CA ASP A 68 -26.78 21.68 10.18
C ASP A 68 -25.70 20.61 10.37
N GLU A 69 -24.47 20.99 10.73
CA GLU A 69 -23.38 20.02 10.93
C GLU A 69 -23.61 19.13 12.16
N ILE A 70 -24.26 19.67 13.20
CA ILE A 70 -24.64 18.92 14.40
C ILE A 70 -25.70 17.89 14.04
N LYS A 71 -26.73 18.28 13.27
CA LYS A 71 -27.77 17.36 12.78
C LYS A 71 -27.18 16.24 11.93
N LYS A 72 -26.30 16.58 10.97
CA LYS A 72 -25.59 15.59 10.13
C LYS A 72 -24.79 14.60 10.97
N ALA A 73 -24.08 15.11 11.99
CA ALA A 73 -23.31 14.27 12.89
C ALA A 73 -24.21 13.35 13.73
N ILE A 74 -25.36 13.83 14.24
CA ILE A 74 -26.33 12.98 14.95
C ILE A 74 -26.89 11.90 14.01
N MET A 75 -27.28 12.25 12.77
CA MET A 75 -27.76 11.26 11.79
C MET A 75 -26.73 10.18 11.49
N LYS A 76 -25.45 10.55 11.44
CA LYS A 76 -24.38 9.63 11.07
C LYS A 76 -23.85 8.80 12.25
N TYR A 77 -23.76 9.38 13.43
CA TYR A 77 -23.09 8.79 14.60
C TYR A 77 -24.05 8.47 15.76
N GLY A 78 -25.35 8.74 15.58
CA GLY A 78 -26.43 8.41 16.51
C GLY A 78 -26.57 9.39 17.68
N SER A 79 -25.47 9.89 18.24
CA SER A 79 -25.51 10.87 19.32
C SER A 79 -24.23 11.70 19.43
N LEU A 80 -24.33 12.83 20.12
CA LEU A 80 -23.20 13.69 20.46
C LEU A 80 -23.21 14.03 21.95
N ALA A 81 -22.10 13.84 22.64
CA ALA A 81 -21.88 14.38 23.98
C ALA A 81 -21.65 15.89 23.90
N ILE A 82 -22.39 16.67 24.67
CA ILE A 82 -22.31 18.14 24.71
C ILE A 82 -22.35 18.67 26.14
N GLU A 83 -21.84 19.88 26.31
CA GLU A 83 -21.97 20.67 27.53
C GLU A 83 -23.01 21.76 27.33
N TYR A 84 -23.84 21.99 28.34
CA TYR A 84 -24.78 23.12 28.38
C TYR A 84 -25.01 23.55 29.85
N TYR A 85 -25.70 24.67 30.03
CA TYR A 85 -26.21 25.08 31.33
C TYR A 85 -27.51 24.34 31.62
N SER A 86 -27.56 23.52 32.66
CA SER A 86 -28.79 22.88 33.10
C SER A 86 -29.48 23.71 34.18
N SER A 87 -30.78 23.94 34.04
CA SER A 87 -31.62 24.66 35.00
C SER A 87 -32.75 23.77 35.52
N VAL A 88 -33.07 23.90 36.80
CA VAL A 88 -34.12 23.13 37.49
C VAL A 88 -35.28 24.03 37.90
N GLY A 89 -35.96 24.58 36.90
CA GLY A 89 -37.22 25.32 37.05
C GLY A 89 -37.22 26.70 36.42
N ALA A 90 -38.16 27.54 36.85
CA ALA A 90 -38.33 28.87 36.31
C ALA A 90 -37.09 29.77 36.57
N PRO A 91 -36.74 30.67 35.64
CA PRO A 91 -37.48 30.99 34.40
C PRO A 91 -37.12 30.12 33.19
N ASP A 92 -36.11 29.25 33.28
CA ASP A 92 -35.49 28.64 32.11
C ASP A 92 -36.05 27.25 31.76
N TYR A 93 -36.57 26.50 32.73
CA TYR A 93 -37.05 25.12 32.55
C TYR A 93 -38.55 24.98 32.85
N ASN A 94 -39.29 24.49 31.85
CA ASN A 94 -40.71 24.21 31.97
C ASN A 94 -40.96 22.76 32.42
N ASN A 95 -41.29 22.55 33.69
CA ASN A 95 -41.61 21.23 34.23
C ASN A 95 -42.79 20.52 33.53
N LYS A 96 -43.70 21.24 32.86
CA LYS A 96 -44.87 20.63 32.20
C LYS A 96 -44.55 20.01 30.84
N THR A 97 -43.58 20.58 30.13
CA THR A 97 -43.21 20.20 28.76
C THR A 97 -41.78 19.69 28.69
N HIS A 98 -41.06 19.68 29.82
CA HIS A 98 -39.66 19.30 29.94
C HIS A 98 -38.73 20.09 29.00
N ALA A 99 -39.11 21.35 28.75
CA ALA A 99 -38.45 22.21 27.77
C ALA A 99 -37.60 23.27 28.47
N GLN A 100 -36.34 23.43 28.04
CA GLN A 100 -35.41 24.43 28.56
C GLN A 100 -35.04 25.47 27.51
N TYR A 101 -35.04 26.74 27.92
CA TYR A 101 -34.44 27.83 27.16
C TYR A 101 -33.90 28.88 28.11
N GLN A 102 -32.60 29.14 28.04
CA GLN A 102 -32.01 30.34 28.63
C GLN A 102 -31.44 31.28 27.56
N ASN A 103 -31.60 32.58 27.80
CA ASN A 103 -31.08 33.66 26.95
C ASN A 103 -29.93 34.44 27.58
N LEU A 104 -29.51 34.06 28.79
CA LEU A 104 -28.36 34.62 29.50
C LEU A 104 -27.16 33.68 29.39
N LEU A 105 -25.96 34.24 29.23
CA LEU A 105 -24.75 33.44 29.12
C LEU A 105 -24.28 32.96 30.49
N ASN A 106 -24.98 31.97 31.06
CA ASN A 106 -24.57 31.29 32.28
C ASN A 106 -23.46 30.27 32.02
N GLU A 107 -22.69 29.97 33.07
CA GLU A 107 -21.66 28.93 33.04
C GLU A 107 -22.27 27.55 32.77
N ARG A 108 -21.62 26.73 31.95
CA ARG A 108 -22.10 25.37 31.64
C ARG A 108 -21.87 24.48 32.85
N THR A 109 -22.90 23.75 33.25
CA THR A 109 -22.91 22.97 34.50
C THR A 109 -23.18 21.48 34.27
N HIS A 110 -23.55 21.07 33.05
CA HIS A 110 -24.04 19.73 32.79
C HIS A 110 -23.57 19.16 31.45
N VAL A 111 -23.44 17.83 31.40
CA VAL A 111 -23.02 17.06 30.21
C VAL A 111 -24.09 16.02 29.88
N VAL A 112 -24.55 16.01 28.63
CA VAL A 112 -25.64 15.11 28.17
C VAL A 112 -25.37 14.60 26.77
N SER A 113 -26.16 13.63 26.31
CA SER A 113 -26.14 13.17 24.92
C SER A 113 -27.28 13.83 24.12
N VAL A 114 -26.95 14.58 23.07
CA VAL A 114 -27.93 14.97 22.05
C VAL A 114 -28.19 13.76 21.17
N VAL A 115 -29.46 13.36 21.07
CA VAL A 115 -29.86 12.15 20.32
C VAL A 115 -30.79 12.45 19.15
N GLY A 116 -31.19 13.72 18.99
CA GLY A 116 -32.12 14.12 17.95
C GLY A 116 -32.49 15.59 18.05
N TRP A 117 -33.42 15.98 17.20
CA TRP A 117 -33.99 17.32 17.17
C TRP A 117 -35.41 17.28 16.60
N ASP A 118 -36.16 18.35 16.83
CA ASP A 118 -37.44 18.62 16.19
C ASP A 118 -37.46 20.09 15.76
N ASP A 119 -37.47 20.33 14.44
CA ASP A 119 -37.49 21.68 13.86
C ASP A 119 -38.80 22.42 14.09
N ASN A 120 -39.89 21.70 14.42
CA ASN A 120 -41.21 22.26 14.64
C ASN A 120 -41.61 22.23 16.12
N TYR A 121 -40.66 22.01 17.04
CA TYR A 121 -40.96 22.01 18.47
C TYR A 121 -41.46 23.39 18.90
N PRO A 122 -42.73 23.53 19.35
CA PRO A 122 -43.35 24.84 19.55
C PRO A 122 -42.61 25.70 20.57
N LYS A 123 -42.30 26.95 20.23
CA LYS A 123 -41.68 27.92 21.15
C LYS A 123 -42.53 28.20 22.39
N GLU A 124 -43.85 27.97 22.33
CA GLU A 124 -44.78 28.11 23.44
C GLU A 124 -44.60 27.03 24.52
N ASN A 125 -43.87 25.95 24.20
CA ASN A 125 -43.53 24.95 25.20
C ASN A 125 -42.49 25.44 26.22
N PHE A 126 -41.78 26.53 25.95
CA PHE A 126 -40.78 27.09 26.88
C PHE A 126 -41.41 28.16 27.79
N LEU A 127 -40.92 28.29 29.04
CA LEU A 127 -41.40 29.32 29.97
C LEU A 127 -41.06 30.74 29.49
N THR A 128 -39.80 30.93 29.11
CA THR A 128 -39.36 32.10 28.34
C THR A 128 -39.51 31.75 26.87
N THR A 129 -40.24 32.55 26.08
CA THR A 129 -40.47 32.24 24.66
C THR A 129 -39.20 32.50 23.83
N PRO A 130 -38.60 31.49 23.17
CA PRO A 130 -37.47 31.70 22.27
C PRO A 130 -37.90 32.42 20.97
N PRO A 131 -36.92 32.95 20.20
CA PRO A 131 -37.18 33.65 18.94
C PRO A 131 -37.96 32.86 17.88
N GLY A 132 -37.89 31.52 17.91
CA GLY A 132 -38.56 30.65 16.96
C GLY A 132 -38.75 29.23 17.52
N ASP A 133 -39.45 28.41 16.74
CA ASP A 133 -39.63 26.99 17.02
C ASP A 133 -38.30 26.24 16.85
N GLY A 134 -38.24 25.05 17.43
CA GLY A 134 -37.13 24.13 17.26
C GLY A 134 -36.41 23.79 18.55
N ALA A 135 -36.18 22.49 18.77
CA ALA A 135 -35.50 21.99 19.96
C ALA A 135 -34.58 20.81 19.65
N TRP A 136 -33.46 20.77 20.37
CA TRP A 136 -32.64 19.59 20.53
C TRP A 136 -33.29 18.62 21.53
N ILE A 137 -33.16 17.32 21.28
CA ILE A 137 -33.62 16.26 22.18
C ILE A 137 -32.39 15.70 22.90
N LEU A 138 -32.33 15.97 24.21
CA LEU A 138 -31.22 15.60 25.08
C LEU A 138 -31.62 14.39 25.91
N LYS A 139 -30.77 13.37 25.95
CA LYS A 139 -30.86 12.27 26.91
C LYS A 139 -30.05 12.63 28.14
N ASP A 140 -30.73 12.77 29.27
CA ASP A 140 -30.14 13.17 30.54
C ASP A 140 -29.67 11.95 31.36
N ASN A 141 -28.94 12.20 32.45
CA ASN A 141 -28.38 11.20 33.35
C ASN A 141 -29.00 11.23 34.76
N PHE A 142 -30.15 11.89 34.95
CA PHE A 142 -30.91 11.89 36.21
C PHE A 142 -31.99 10.79 36.31
N GLY A 143 -31.95 9.75 35.49
CA GLY A 143 -32.92 8.64 35.54
C GLY A 143 -34.18 8.87 34.71
N PHE A 144 -35.02 7.84 34.63
CA PHE A 144 -36.22 7.82 33.77
C PHE A 144 -37.40 8.60 34.35
N GLU A 145 -37.37 8.87 35.64
CA GLU A 145 -38.40 9.61 36.38
C GLU A 145 -38.29 11.13 36.19
N ASN A 146 -37.19 11.62 35.62
CA ASN A 146 -36.93 13.03 35.35
C ASN A 146 -37.13 13.36 33.86
N GLY A 147 -37.57 14.59 33.56
CA GLY A 147 -37.87 15.01 32.19
C GLY A 147 -39.04 14.22 31.56
N ASP A 148 -39.05 14.15 30.23
CA ASP A 148 -39.94 13.24 29.49
C ASP A 148 -39.26 11.88 29.38
N LYS A 149 -39.41 11.05 30.42
CA LYS A 149 -38.80 9.70 30.49
C LYS A 149 -37.26 9.70 30.33
N GLY A 150 -36.59 10.65 30.96
CA GLY A 150 -35.15 10.87 30.88
C GLY A 150 -34.70 11.80 29.75
N TYR A 151 -35.65 12.41 29.01
CA TYR A 151 -35.35 13.35 27.94
C TYR A 151 -35.72 14.80 28.28
N ILE A 152 -34.94 15.74 27.73
CA ILE A 152 -35.16 17.19 27.85
C ILE A 152 -35.15 17.81 26.46
N TYR A 153 -36.03 18.79 26.23
CA TYR A 153 -36.11 19.55 24.99
C TYR A 153 -35.41 20.90 25.17
N LEU A 154 -34.26 21.09 24.54
CA LEU A 154 -33.50 22.33 24.64
C LEU A 154 -33.72 23.19 23.39
N SER A 155 -34.19 24.43 23.56
CA SER A 155 -34.38 25.35 22.44
C SER A 155 -33.10 25.49 21.61
N TYR A 156 -33.23 25.54 20.28
CA TYR A 156 -32.09 25.88 19.40
C TYR A 156 -31.42 27.20 19.78
N TYR A 157 -32.18 28.10 20.37
CA TYR A 157 -31.71 29.44 20.71
C TYR A 157 -31.00 29.50 22.06
N ASP A 158 -30.90 28.39 22.80
CA ASP A 158 -30.18 28.36 24.06
C ASP A 158 -28.72 28.79 23.88
N VAL A 159 -28.31 29.82 24.62
CA VAL A 159 -27.02 30.48 24.43
C VAL A 159 -25.85 29.70 25.01
N SER A 160 -26.10 28.67 25.83
CA SER A 160 -25.04 27.79 26.36
C SER A 160 -24.72 26.61 25.43
N PHE A 161 -25.66 26.21 24.58
CA PHE A 161 -25.49 25.02 23.76
C PHE A 161 -24.38 25.19 22.72
N LEU A 162 -23.30 24.42 22.90
CA LEU A 162 -22.13 24.35 22.00
C LEU A 162 -21.62 25.73 21.55
N ASN A 163 -21.55 26.69 22.47
CA ASN A 163 -21.11 28.05 22.17
C ASN A 163 -19.57 28.22 22.24
N LEU A 164 -18.91 27.43 23.08
CA LEU A 164 -17.47 27.55 23.38
C LEU A 164 -16.74 26.19 23.40
N SER A 165 -17.46 25.07 23.47
CA SER A 165 -16.90 23.71 23.43
C SER A 165 -17.30 22.97 22.17
N TYR A 166 -16.54 21.93 21.85
CA TYR A 166 -16.89 20.99 20.80
C TYR A 166 -17.77 19.86 21.36
N ALA A 167 -18.60 19.28 20.50
CA ALA A 167 -19.29 18.04 20.79
C ALA A 167 -18.43 16.84 20.43
N VAL A 168 -18.66 15.69 21.06
CA VAL A 168 -17.98 14.43 20.73
C VAL A 168 -18.97 13.36 20.31
N GLY A 169 -18.75 12.77 19.13
CA GLY A 169 -19.41 11.55 18.70
C GLY A 169 -18.42 10.39 18.67
N PHE A 170 -18.85 9.20 19.07
CA PHE A 170 -18.03 7.99 19.00
C PHE A 170 -18.46 7.13 17.81
N ILE A 171 -17.48 6.59 17.09
CA ILE A 171 -17.73 5.65 15.99
C ILE A 171 -17.57 4.24 16.56
N ILE A 172 -18.69 3.50 16.62
CA ILE A 172 -18.76 2.17 17.22
C ILE A 172 -18.59 1.07 16.15
N GLU A 173 -18.76 1.40 14.87
CA GLU A 173 -18.55 0.49 13.74
C GLU A 173 -17.05 0.31 13.44
N ASN A 174 -16.35 -0.39 14.33
CA ASN A 174 -14.96 -0.76 14.10
C ASN A 174 -14.86 -1.73 12.92
N THR A 175 -14.12 -1.34 11.89
CA THR A 175 -13.87 -2.20 10.71
C THR A 175 -12.71 -3.18 10.94
N GLU A 176 -11.82 -2.86 11.86
CA GLU A 176 -10.65 -3.68 12.22
C GLU A 176 -10.76 -4.19 13.66
N LYS A 177 -10.41 -5.46 13.86
CA LYS A 177 -10.30 -6.04 15.20
C LYS A 177 -8.83 -6.07 15.62
N TYR A 178 -8.45 -5.11 16.43
CA TYR A 178 -7.12 -5.06 17.05
C TYR A 178 -7.11 -5.80 18.39
N ALA A 179 -5.95 -6.36 18.74
CA ALA A 179 -5.73 -7.15 19.94
C ALA A 179 -5.12 -6.33 21.10
N ARG A 180 -4.36 -5.27 20.78
CA ARG A 180 -3.67 -4.44 21.78
C ARG A 180 -3.55 -2.99 21.33
N ASN A 181 -3.45 -2.10 22.31
CA ASN A 181 -3.25 -0.66 22.17
C ASN A 181 -2.04 -0.22 23.02
N TYR A 182 -0.91 0.09 22.38
CA TYR A 182 0.24 0.73 23.00
C TYR A 182 0.04 2.24 23.06
N GLN A 183 0.22 2.83 24.23
CA GLN A 183 -0.14 4.23 24.46
C GLN A 183 0.63 4.83 25.64
N THR A 184 0.85 6.14 25.59
CA THR A 184 1.40 6.92 26.70
C THR A 184 0.43 7.98 27.23
N ASP A 185 -0.66 8.24 26.52
CA ASP A 185 -1.66 9.27 26.80
C ASP A 185 -2.95 8.64 27.36
N LEU A 186 -3.07 8.61 28.70
CA LEU A 186 -4.26 8.02 29.35
C LEU A 186 -5.31 9.08 29.71
N SER A 187 -4.85 10.25 30.14
CA SER A 187 -5.70 11.39 30.48
C SER A 187 -4.86 12.67 30.49
N GLY A 188 -5.48 13.84 30.31
CA GLY A 188 -4.83 15.13 30.50
C GLY A 188 -5.57 16.28 29.82
N ASN A 189 -5.13 17.49 30.09
CA ASN A 189 -5.57 18.67 29.35
C ASN A 189 -4.94 18.64 27.96
N MET A 190 -5.79 18.48 26.94
CA MET A 190 -5.37 18.41 25.55
C MET A 190 -5.33 19.81 24.92
N ILE A 191 -4.21 20.14 24.29
CA ILE A 191 -4.00 21.38 23.53
C ILE A 191 -3.41 21.01 22.18
N PHE A 192 -3.90 21.60 21.10
CA PHE A 192 -3.25 21.51 19.80
C PHE A 192 -2.14 22.56 19.69
N PHE A 193 -0.91 22.08 19.47
CA PHE A 193 0.22 22.93 19.11
C PHE A 193 0.33 23.00 17.58
N ASP A 194 0.32 24.22 17.04
CA ASP A 194 0.55 24.50 15.63
C ASP A 194 1.86 25.30 15.49
N ASP A 195 2.59 25.07 14.38
CA ASP A 195 3.73 25.91 14.04
C ASP A 195 3.28 27.34 13.67
N MET A 196 3.98 28.36 14.19
CA MET A 196 3.61 29.77 13.97
C MET A 196 3.65 30.21 12.50
N PHE A 197 4.39 29.49 11.64
CA PHE A 197 4.51 29.75 10.21
C PHE A 197 3.70 28.76 9.38
N GLY A 198 2.84 27.95 10.00
CA GLY A 198 1.99 26.96 9.33
C GLY A 198 2.74 25.76 8.75
N LYS A 199 3.98 25.53 9.17
CA LYS A 199 4.76 24.35 8.79
C LYS A 199 4.16 23.08 9.40
N ASN A 200 4.44 21.94 8.78
CA ASN A 200 4.12 20.66 9.40
C ASN A 200 5.10 20.40 10.55
N VAL A 201 4.60 19.78 11.61
CA VAL A 201 5.33 19.43 12.82
C VAL A 201 5.41 17.91 12.92
N SER A 202 6.58 17.40 13.28
CA SER A 202 6.81 15.97 13.50
C SER A 202 6.82 15.65 14.99
N TYR A 203 6.24 14.52 15.38
CA TYR A 203 6.31 13.99 16.74
C TYR A 203 6.38 12.47 16.69
N LYS A 204 7.00 11.88 17.71
CA LYS A 204 7.23 10.43 17.76
C LYS A 204 7.15 9.87 19.16
N ILE A 205 6.75 8.61 19.25
CA ILE A 205 6.73 7.83 20.48
C ILE A 205 7.43 6.50 20.24
N THR A 206 8.32 6.13 21.16
CA THR A 206 8.99 4.83 21.20
C THR A 206 8.32 3.93 22.22
N TYR A 207 8.06 2.69 21.82
CA TYR A 207 7.49 1.64 22.65
C TYR A 207 8.40 0.42 22.63
N GLN A 208 8.26 -0.43 23.66
CA GLN A 208 8.84 -1.77 23.66
C GLN A 208 7.74 -2.81 23.53
N SER A 209 7.87 -3.67 22.53
CA SER A 209 6.94 -4.76 22.26
C SER A 209 6.86 -5.74 23.43
N GLN A 210 5.64 -6.10 23.82
CA GLN A 210 5.34 -7.04 24.91
C GLN A 210 4.93 -8.43 24.40
N LYS A 211 4.86 -8.62 23.08
CA LYS A 211 4.47 -9.87 22.45
C LYS A 211 4.93 -9.86 21.00
N THR A 212 5.19 -11.03 20.41
CA THR A 212 5.31 -11.08 18.94
C THR A 212 3.93 -10.89 18.29
N GLU A 213 3.79 -9.86 17.47
CA GLU A 213 2.51 -9.39 16.92
C GLU A 213 2.72 -8.51 15.67
N LEU A 214 1.62 -8.05 15.07
CA LEU A 214 1.64 -7.19 13.88
C LEU A 214 1.19 -5.79 14.24
N ILE A 215 2.00 -4.76 13.99
CA ILE A 215 1.51 -3.39 13.99
C ILE A 215 0.59 -3.23 12.78
N SER A 216 -0.66 -2.84 13.03
CA SER A 216 -1.71 -2.78 12.01
C SER A 216 -2.41 -1.43 11.94
N GLY A 217 -2.28 -0.57 12.96
CA GLY A 217 -2.87 0.76 12.95
C GLY A 217 -2.20 1.75 13.89
N VAL A 218 -2.35 3.04 13.62
CA VAL A 218 -1.85 4.14 14.45
C VAL A 218 -2.95 5.18 14.68
N GLY A 219 -3.30 5.43 15.93
CA GLY A 219 -4.30 6.42 16.34
C GLY A 219 -3.71 7.74 16.81
N THR A 220 -4.27 8.85 16.32
CA THR A 220 -3.93 10.19 16.80
C THR A 220 -5.08 11.17 16.58
N TYR A 221 -5.00 12.34 17.22
CA TYR A 221 -5.92 13.45 16.97
C TYR A 221 -5.53 14.27 15.75
N PHE A 222 -6.52 14.62 14.93
CA PHE A 222 -6.45 15.55 13.81
C PHE A 222 -7.24 16.81 14.15
N LYS A 223 -6.67 17.99 13.85
CA LYS A 223 -7.30 19.28 14.16
C LYS A 223 -8.19 19.77 13.03
N TYR A 224 -7.90 19.36 11.79
CA TYR A 224 -8.57 19.84 10.60
C TYR A 224 -9.11 18.67 9.78
N ASP A 225 -10.26 18.88 9.15
CA ASP A 225 -10.80 17.94 8.17
C ASP A 225 -9.84 17.84 6.98
N GLY A 226 -9.51 16.62 6.56
CA GLY A 226 -8.58 16.37 5.46
C GLY A 226 -7.12 16.71 5.76
N GLU A 227 -6.72 16.83 7.03
CA GLU A 227 -5.34 17.18 7.43
C GLU A 227 -4.33 16.15 6.88
N PRO A 228 -3.39 16.53 6.00
CA PRO A 228 -2.42 15.59 5.45
C PRO A 228 -1.42 15.14 6.52
N TYR A 229 -1.02 13.87 6.44
CA TYR A 229 0.00 13.29 7.31
C TYR A 229 1.01 12.43 6.53
N VAL A 230 2.20 12.32 7.12
CA VAL A 230 3.22 11.32 6.78
C VAL A 230 3.52 10.52 8.04
N LEU A 231 3.35 9.20 7.99
CA LEU A 231 3.56 8.27 9.09
C LEU A 231 4.76 7.37 8.78
N ASN A 232 5.71 7.30 9.70
CA ASN A 232 6.89 6.44 9.63
C ASN A 232 6.90 5.49 10.81
N ILE A 233 7.20 4.21 10.57
CA ILE A 233 7.35 3.20 11.61
C ILE A 233 8.75 2.63 11.54
N TYR A 234 9.45 2.68 12.66
CA TYR A 234 10.77 2.11 12.84
C TYR A 234 10.71 0.94 13.81
N VAL A 235 11.40 -0.16 13.53
CA VAL A 235 11.59 -1.29 14.44
C VAL A 235 13.09 -1.49 14.62
N ASN A 236 13.56 -1.48 15.86
CA ASN A 236 14.98 -1.55 16.23
C ASN A 236 15.85 -0.52 15.46
N ASN A 237 15.34 0.71 15.34
CA ASN A 237 15.93 1.83 14.59
C ASN A 237 16.00 1.67 13.06
N GLU A 238 15.42 0.61 12.50
CA GLU A 238 15.28 0.45 11.06
C GLU A 238 13.90 0.91 10.59
N LEU A 239 13.84 1.75 9.55
CA LEU A 239 12.59 2.16 8.93
C LEU A 239 11.93 0.95 8.25
N LYS A 240 10.73 0.57 8.72
CA LYS A 240 9.96 -0.56 8.18
C LYS A 240 8.77 -0.12 7.33
N HIS A 241 8.19 1.05 7.63
CA HIS A 241 7.00 1.53 6.91
C HIS A 241 6.99 3.04 6.73
N VAL A 242 6.48 3.48 5.59
CA VAL A 242 6.15 4.89 5.30
C VAL A 242 4.77 4.94 4.66
N GLN A 243 3.87 5.73 5.23
CA GLN A 243 2.53 5.90 4.72
C GLN A 243 2.10 7.37 4.72
N ASN A 244 1.53 7.80 3.60
CA ASN A 244 0.96 9.13 3.47
C ASN A 244 -0.57 9.02 3.42
N GLY A 245 -1.27 10.03 3.93
CA GLY A 245 -2.72 10.08 3.85
C GLY A 245 -3.28 11.39 4.39
N THR A 246 -4.59 11.40 4.63
CA THR A 246 -5.30 12.53 5.24
C THR A 246 -6.14 12.05 6.42
N GLY A 247 -6.14 12.83 7.50
CA GLY A 247 -7.10 12.66 8.60
C GLY A 247 -8.50 13.00 8.10
N PRO A 248 -9.49 12.10 8.22
CA PRO A 248 -10.79 12.27 7.58
C PRO A 248 -11.65 13.37 8.21
N TYR A 249 -11.41 13.71 9.47
CA TYR A 249 -12.21 14.68 10.22
C TYR A 249 -11.46 15.26 11.43
N TYR A 250 -11.96 16.36 11.97
CA TYR A 250 -11.59 16.89 13.28
C TYR A 250 -11.96 15.89 14.39
N GLY A 251 -10.98 15.44 15.19
CA GLY A 251 -11.21 14.44 16.24
C GLY A 251 -10.05 13.45 16.37
N PHE A 252 -10.33 12.26 16.88
CA PHE A 252 -9.38 11.14 16.94
C PHE A 252 -9.66 10.15 15.80
N HIS A 253 -8.61 9.79 15.06
CA HIS A 253 -8.71 8.81 14.00
C HIS A 253 -7.63 7.73 14.11
N THR A 254 -8.04 6.47 13.92
CA THR A 254 -7.14 5.33 13.78
C THR A 254 -6.79 5.09 12.32
N VAL A 255 -5.58 5.47 11.93
CA VAL A 255 -5.02 5.19 10.61
C VAL A 255 -4.73 3.70 10.49
N LYS A 256 -5.46 3.01 9.61
CA LYS A 256 -5.13 1.65 9.18
C LYS A 256 -3.85 1.66 8.34
N LEU A 257 -2.92 0.76 8.63
CA LEU A 257 -1.72 0.62 7.81
C LEU A 257 -2.02 -0.12 6.51
N THR A 258 -1.37 0.31 5.41
CA THR A 258 -1.41 -0.41 4.12
C THR A 258 -0.70 -1.74 4.20
N ASP A 259 0.35 -1.81 5.02
CA ASP A 259 1.18 -2.98 5.24
C ASP A 259 1.34 -3.19 6.75
N GLU A 260 1.06 -4.41 7.20
CA GLU A 260 1.23 -4.79 8.60
C GLU A 260 2.70 -5.09 8.88
N ILE A 261 3.19 -4.63 10.03
CA ILE A 261 4.62 -4.68 10.36
C ILE A 261 4.86 -5.67 11.51
N PRO A 262 5.58 -6.78 11.28
CA PRO A 262 5.89 -7.73 12.35
C PRO A 262 6.86 -7.11 13.35
N ILE A 263 6.57 -7.33 14.63
CA ILE A 263 7.43 -6.99 15.76
C ILE A 263 7.53 -8.20 16.68
N ASN A 264 8.73 -8.48 17.19
CA ASN A 264 8.99 -9.55 18.13
C ASN A 264 8.89 -9.06 19.58
N LEU A 265 8.71 -9.98 20.54
CA LEU A 265 8.81 -9.67 21.96
C LEU A 265 10.14 -8.95 22.27
N GLY A 266 10.06 -7.78 22.91
CA GLY A 266 11.24 -7.01 23.32
C GLY A 266 11.76 -6.03 22.27
N ASP A 267 11.28 -6.08 21.03
CA ASP A 267 11.63 -5.09 19.99
C ASP A 267 11.26 -3.69 20.45
N ASN A 268 12.16 -2.73 20.20
CA ASN A 268 11.85 -1.32 20.36
C ASN A 268 11.31 -0.78 19.04
N PHE A 269 10.10 -0.25 19.02
CA PHE A 269 9.52 0.35 17.82
C PHE A 269 9.15 1.82 18.06
N THR A 270 9.43 2.66 17.07
CA THR A 270 9.14 4.09 17.09
C THR A 270 8.10 4.40 16.03
N VAL A 271 7.03 5.08 16.42
CA VAL A 271 6.05 5.64 15.48
C VAL A 271 6.27 7.14 15.43
N GLU A 272 6.50 7.67 14.23
CA GLU A 272 6.69 9.09 13.96
C GLU A 272 5.61 9.55 12.98
N ILE A 273 4.94 10.66 13.28
CA ILE A 273 4.00 11.27 12.35
C ILE A 273 4.35 12.74 12.14
N THR A 274 4.17 13.21 10.91
CA THR A 274 4.33 14.61 10.50
C THR A 274 3.01 15.13 9.94
N LYS A 275 2.45 16.16 10.56
CA LYS A 275 1.17 16.80 10.16
C LYS A 275 1.08 18.25 10.63
N LYS A 276 -0.05 18.95 10.49
CA LYS A 276 -0.17 20.39 10.80
C LYS A 276 -0.13 20.71 12.29
N SER A 277 -0.64 19.81 13.11
CA SER A 277 -0.80 20.04 14.55
C SER A 277 -0.35 18.85 15.39
N VAL A 278 0.14 19.12 16.60
CA VAL A 278 0.49 18.09 17.60
C VAL A 278 -0.50 18.15 18.75
N PRO A 279 -1.21 17.06 19.10
CA PRO A 279 -2.01 17.01 20.31
C PRO A 279 -1.11 16.83 21.52
N ILE A 280 -0.95 17.87 22.35
CA ILE A 280 -0.15 17.83 23.57
C ILE A 280 -1.07 17.66 24.77
N PHE A 281 -0.71 16.73 25.66
CA PHE A 281 -1.40 16.50 26.91
C PHE A 281 -0.52 16.92 28.07
N ASN A 282 -1.07 17.73 28.97
CA ASN A 282 -0.44 18.13 30.22
C ASN A 282 -1.40 17.96 31.40
N ASN A 283 -0.95 18.37 32.59
CA ASN A 283 -1.75 18.32 33.83
C ASN A 283 -2.27 16.91 34.17
N SER A 284 -1.54 15.87 33.80
CA SER A 284 -1.90 14.48 34.07
C SER A 284 -1.08 13.89 35.21
N ARG A 285 -1.68 12.99 35.98
CA ARG A 285 -1.04 12.22 37.05
C ARG A 285 -0.25 11.02 36.52
N GLN A 286 -0.24 10.80 35.20
CA GLN A 286 0.51 9.74 34.55
C GLN A 286 2.03 9.93 34.73
N HIS A 287 2.77 8.83 34.62
CA HIS A 287 4.23 8.89 34.63
C HIS A 287 4.75 9.27 33.24
N TYR A 288 5.63 10.28 33.18
CA TYR A 288 6.30 10.69 31.96
C TYR A 288 7.69 10.05 31.90
N ALA A 289 7.86 9.04 31.05
CA ALA A 289 9.14 8.38 30.83
C ALA A 289 10.02 9.27 29.94
N LYS A 290 11.24 9.55 30.39
CA LYS A 290 12.26 10.24 29.59
C LYS A 290 12.61 9.43 28.34
N ASP A 291 13.10 10.12 27.31
CA ASP A 291 13.59 9.53 26.08
C ASP A 291 12.56 8.64 25.33
N THR A 292 11.27 8.88 25.58
CA THR A 292 10.16 8.06 25.03
C THR A 292 9.30 8.86 24.05
N VAL A 293 8.97 10.11 24.40
CA VAL A 293 8.01 10.93 23.66
C VAL A 293 8.67 12.23 23.23
N PHE A 294 8.74 12.46 21.93
CA PHE A 294 9.42 13.63 21.37
C PHE A 294 8.52 14.40 20.42
N MET A 295 8.66 15.72 20.40
CA MET A 295 8.18 16.58 19.32
C MET A 295 9.35 17.34 18.70
N LYS A 296 9.27 17.62 17.40
CA LYS A 296 10.29 18.38 16.67
C LYS A 296 9.89 19.85 16.64
N THR A 297 10.73 20.72 17.21
CA THR A 297 10.56 22.19 17.18
C THR A 297 11.87 22.81 16.73
N ASP A 298 11.83 23.76 15.78
CA ASP A 298 13.02 24.39 15.21
C ASP A 298 14.07 23.37 14.73
N ASP A 299 13.60 22.33 14.05
CA ASP A 299 14.39 21.19 13.57
C ASP A 299 15.10 20.32 14.62
N VAL A 300 14.80 20.54 15.91
CA VAL A 300 15.38 19.80 17.04
C VAL A 300 14.31 18.96 17.73
N TRP A 301 14.62 17.68 17.98
CA TRP A 301 13.79 16.82 18.82
C TRP A 301 13.85 17.25 20.28
N LYS A 302 12.69 17.50 20.89
CA LYS A 302 12.53 17.87 22.30
C LYS A 302 11.75 16.76 23.02
N ASP A 303 12.33 16.24 24.08
CA ASP A 303 11.65 15.29 24.97
C ASP A 303 10.54 16.00 25.76
N LEU A 304 9.30 15.55 25.58
CA LEU A 304 8.13 16.13 26.25
C LEU A 304 8.09 15.79 27.74
N ALA A 305 8.73 14.70 28.17
CA ALA A 305 8.75 14.32 29.58
C ALA A 305 9.43 15.38 30.45
N LEU A 306 10.42 16.11 29.90
CA LEU A 306 11.12 17.21 30.59
C LEU A 306 10.20 18.40 30.91
N LYS A 307 9.02 18.46 30.30
CA LYS A 307 8.00 19.49 30.53
C LYS A 307 6.74 18.94 31.21
N ASN A 308 6.76 17.70 31.71
CA ASN A 308 5.58 16.98 32.21
C ASN A 308 4.45 16.95 31.17
N MET A 309 4.81 16.64 29.92
CA MET A 309 3.90 16.58 28.79
C MET A 309 4.00 15.23 28.07
N THR A 310 2.96 14.86 27.35
CA THR A 310 2.97 13.76 26.37
C THR A 310 2.22 14.18 25.10
N THR A 311 2.16 13.29 24.13
CA THR A 311 1.31 13.40 22.93
C THR A 311 0.60 12.08 22.69
N SER A 312 -0.30 12.03 21.70
CA SER A 312 -1.09 10.85 21.35
C SER A 312 -0.56 10.23 20.06
N LEU A 313 0.12 9.08 20.17
CA LEU A 313 0.32 8.14 19.07
C LEU A 313 0.04 6.74 19.59
N LYS A 314 -1.22 6.34 19.57
CA LYS A 314 -1.66 5.01 19.99
C LYS A 314 -1.30 4.01 18.90
N VAL A 315 -0.69 2.87 19.24
CA VAL A 315 -0.31 1.85 18.25
C VAL A 315 -1.15 0.61 18.48
N TYR A 316 -1.90 0.24 17.45
CA TYR A 316 -2.81 -0.89 17.45
C TYR A 316 -2.17 -2.08 16.75
N THR A 317 -2.20 -3.23 17.41
CA THR A 317 -1.63 -4.46 16.87
C THR A 317 -2.69 -5.55 16.71
N LYS A 318 -2.40 -6.51 15.83
CA LYS A 318 -3.15 -7.78 15.71
C LYS A 318 -2.28 -8.94 16.14
N ASP A 319 -2.91 -10.02 16.57
CA ASP A 319 -2.21 -11.26 16.85
C ASP A 319 -1.52 -11.79 15.58
N LEU A 320 -0.25 -12.18 15.71
CA LEU A 320 0.51 -12.79 14.63
C LEU A 320 0.31 -14.31 14.66
N ALA A 321 -0.35 -14.85 13.63
CA ALA A 321 -0.39 -16.30 13.42
C ALA A 321 0.71 -16.77 12.47
N ILE A 322 0.77 -16.17 11.27
CA ILE A 322 1.82 -16.36 10.27
C ILE A 322 1.95 -15.05 9.51
N TYR A 323 3.18 -14.56 9.33
CA TYR A 323 3.49 -13.46 8.44
C TYR A 323 4.60 -13.86 7.48
N THR A 324 4.37 -13.59 6.21
CA THR A 324 5.26 -13.92 5.10
C THR A 324 5.15 -12.84 4.03
N GLN A 325 6.24 -12.62 3.29
CA GLN A 325 6.28 -11.68 2.18
C GLN A 325 6.75 -12.38 0.89
N ASP A 326 6.38 -11.81 -0.26
CA ASP A 326 6.92 -12.23 -1.54
C ASP A 326 8.45 -12.05 -1.56
N LEU A 327 9.15 -12.97 -2.24
CA LEU A 327 10.61 -12.94 -2.33
C LEU A 327 11.04 -12.72 -3.78
N VAL A 328 11.76 -11.62 -4.04
CA VAL A 328 12.51 -11.42 -5.29
C VAL A 328 13.99 -11.60 -4.99
N LYS A 329 14.65 -12.53 -5.69
CA LYS A 329 16.07 -12.82 -5.49
C LYS A 329 16.79 -13.04 -6.81
N ILE A 330 18.10 -12.81 -6.84
CA ILE A 330 18.96 -13.22 -7.95
C ILE A 330 19.35 -14.69 -7.74
N TYR A 331 19.46 -15.45 -8.83
CA TYR A 331 19.84 -16.86 -8.82
C TYR A 331 21.11 -17.08 -8.00
N LYS A 332 21.05 -18.06 -7.08
CA LYS A 332 22.12 -18.40 -6.11
C LYS A 332 22.58 -17.27 -5.18
N ASN A 333 21.83 -16.18 -5.02
CA ASN A 333 22.09 -15.28 -3.90
C ASN A 333 21.65 -15.92 -2.56
N ASP A 334 22.15 -15.38 -1.45
CA ASP A 334 21.92 -15.94 -0.11
C ASP A 334 20.54 -15.62 0.49
N SER A 335 19.69 -14.86 -0.21
CA SER A 335 18.35 -14.52 0.26
C SER A 335 17.50 -15.79 0.44
N LYS A 336 16.85 -15.86 1.61
CA LYS A 336 15.95 -16.94 2.02
C LYS A 336 14.52 -16.43 2.01
N PHE A 337 13.58 -17.35 1.89
CA PHE A 337 12.19 -17.06 2.20
C PHE A 337 12.00 -17.23 3.72
N GLU A 338 11.31 -16.28 4.34
CA GLU A 338 11.14 -16.22 5.80
C GLU A 338 9.64 -16.22 6.15
N ALA A 339 9.32 -16.90 7.25
CA ALA A 339 7.99 -16.90 7.85
C ALA A 339 8.10 -16.62 9.33
N ASP A 340 7.48 -15.54 9.78
CA ASP A 340 7.37 -15.18 11.18
C ASP A 340 6.08 -15.79 11.75
N VAL A 341 6.25 -16.69 12.72
CA VAL A 341 5.14 -17.34 13.44
C VAL A 341 5.06 -16.91 14.90
N GLY A 342 6.01 -16.08 15.34
CA GLY A 342 6.04 -15.46 16.65
C GLY A 342 6.25 -16.38 17.83
N VAL A 343 6.57 -17.64 17.57
CA VAL A 343 6.89 -18.64 18.59
C VAL A 343 8.12 -19.43 18.16
N ALA A 344 9.06 -19.59 19.08
CA ALA A 344 10.33 -20.27 18.84
C ALA A 344 10.21 -21.80 18.93
N ASN A 345 11.10 -22.50 18.24
CA ASN A 345 11.20 -23.97 18.23
C ASN A 345 9.95 -24.70 17.70
N GLU A 346 9.15 -24.03 16.88
CA GLU A 346 7.93 -24.57 16.29
C GLU A 346 8.15 -24.98 14.83
N THR A 347 7.41 -26.01 14.39
CA THR A 347 7.56 -26.52 13.01
C THR A 347 6.66 -25.76 12.05
N VAL A 348 7.29 -25.09 11.08
CA VAL A 348 6.64 -24.42 9.95
C VAL A 348 6.85 -25.25 8.69
N THR A 349 5.77 -25.47 7.93
CA THR A 349 5.83 -26.22 6.67
C THR A 349 5.84 -25.26 5.49
N PHE A 350 6.85 -25.35 4.63
CA PHE A 350 6.92 -24.67 3.34
C PHE A 350 6.64 -25.66 2.22
N ASP A 351 5.60 -25.43 1.42
CA ASP A 351 5.32 -26.17 0.20
C ASP A 351 5.78 -25.35 -1.01
N VAL A 352 6.82 -25.83 -1.69
CA VAL A 352 7.41 -25.18 -2.86
C VAL A 352 7.22 -26.12 -4.05
N ASN A 353 6.39 -25.71 -5.01
CA ASN A 353 6.03 -26.51 -6.20
C ASN A 353 5.53 -27.94 -5.85
N GLY A 354 4.76 -28.12 -4.78
CA GLY A 354 4.21 -29.41 -4.36
C GLY A 354 5.16 -30.25 -3.49
N VAL A 355 6.38 -29.76 -3.21
CA VAL A 355 7.33 -30.42 -2.31
C VAL A 355 7.32 -29.71 -0.97
N LYS A 356 7.04 -30.47 0.09
CA LYS A 356 6.96 -29.96 1.47
C LYS A 356 8.30 -30.03 2.19
N TYR A 357 8.65 -28.94 2.85
CA TYR A 357 9.85 -28.77 3.64
C TYR A 357 9.47 -28.26 5.03
N ASN A 358 9.77 -29.07 6.04
CA ASN A 358 9.59 -28.66 7.43
C ASN A 358 10.84 -27.90 7.90
N ARG A 359 10.62 -26.75 8.54
CA ARG A 359 11.67 -25.93 9.15
C ARG A 359 11.23 -25.56 10.56
N VAL A 360 12.20 -25.37 11.43
CA VAL A 360 11.96 -24.98 12.82
C VAL A 360 12.21 -23.47 12.94
N SER A 361 11.31 -22.76 13.60
CA SER A 361 11.47 -21.34 13.90
C SER A 361 12.60 -21.11 14.90
N ASP A 362 13.35 -20.01 14.71
CA ASP A 362 14.43 -19.60 15.61
C ASP A 362 13.91 -18.98 16.92
N GLU A 363 14.82 -18.46 17.75
CA GLU A 363 14.49 -17.81 19.04
C GLU A 363 13.56 -16.60 18.91
N ASN A 364 13.50 -15.97 17.74
CA ASN A 364 12.60 -14.86 17.44
C ASN A 364 11.26 -15.33 16.84
N GLY A 365 11.11 -16.63 16.59
CA GLY A 365 9.92 -17.20 15.98
C GLY A 365 9.92 -17.12 14.45
N THR A 366 11.09 -16.94 13.81
CA THR A 366 11.22 -16.91 12.35
C THR A 366 11.71 -18.25 11.81
N ALA A 367 10.96 -18.88 10.91
CA ALA A 367 11.39 -20.05 10.15
C ALA A 367 11.91 -19.62 8.76
N ARG A 368 12.99 -20.24 8.28
CA ARG A 368 13.63 -19.86 7.01
C ARG A 368 13.85 -21.05 6.07
N ILE A 369 13.69 -20.83 4.78
CA ILE A 369 14.02 -21.80 3.73
C ILE A 369 14.87 -21.16 2.62
N ALA A 370 15.97 -21.84 2.26
CA ALA A 370 16.78 -21.45 1.11
C ALA A 370 16.05 -21.76 -0.19
N ILE A 371 16.01 -20.80 -1.11
CA ILE A 371 15.42 -20.97 -2.44
C ILE A 371 16.53 -21.23 -3.46
N ASN A 372 16.62 -22.49 -3.88
CA ASN A 372 17.59 -23.00 -4.85
C ASN A 372 16.91 -23.42 -6.16
N LEU A 373 16.03 -22.56 -6.67
CA LEU A 373 15.30 -22.78 -7.92
C LEU A 373 15.98 -22.03 -9.07
N ASN A 374 15.86 -22.55 -10.29
CA ASN A 374 16.30 -21.83 -11.51
C ASN A 374 15.52 -20.52 -11.68
N PRO A 375 16.01 -19.55 -12.48
CA PRO A 375 15.27 -18.34 -12.78
C PRO A 375 13.84 -18.61 -13.25
N GLY A 376 12.88 -17.84 -12.73
CA GLY A 376 11.46 -18.04 -12.97
C GLY A 376 10.57 -17.51 -11.84
N ASN A 377 9.26 -17.65 -12.03
CA ASN A 377 8.25 -17.30 -11.04
C ASN A 377 7.66 -18.58 -10.44
N TYR A 378 7.59 -18.63 -9.12
CA TYR A 378 7.11 -19.78 -8.36
C TYR A 378 6.12 -19.33 -7.29
N THR A 379 5.34 -20.27 -6.78
CA THR A 379 4.51 -20.08 -5.60
C THR A 379 5.08 -20.88 -4.44
N ILE A 380 4.96 -20.32 -3.25
CA ILE A 380 5.26 -20.99 -1.99
C ILE A 380 4.06 -20.86 -1.07
N LYS A 381 3.67 -21.98 -0.46
CA LYS A 381 2.64 -22.00 0.56
C LYS A 381 3.27 -22.30 1.91
N THR A 382 3.10 -21.38 2.85
CA THR A 382 3.54 -21.54 4.23
C THR A 382 2.37 -22.01 5.07
N SER A 383 2.58 -22.97 5.96
CA SER A 383 1.53 -23.48 6.85
C SER A 383 2.05 -23.68 8.27
N PHE A 384 1.25 -23.22 9.24
CA PHE A 384 1.52 -23.32 10.68
C PHE A 384 0.19 -23.23 11.45
N ASN A 385 0.00 -24.07 12.47
CA ASN A 385 -1.21 -24.13 13.30
C ASN A 385 -2.55 -24.16 12.53
N GLY A 386 -2.60 -24.89 11.40
CA GLY A 386 -3.79 -25.04 10.57
C GLY A 386 -4.12 -23.83 9.68
N ILE A 387 -3.33 -22.74 9.77
CA ILE A 387 -3.41 -21.57 8.89
C ILE A 387 -2.41 -21.75 7.75
N ALA A 388 -2.74 -21.25 6.57
CA ALA A 388 -1.83 -21.23 5.44
C ALA A 388 -1.89 -19.90 4.68
N VAL A 389 -0.73 -19.43 4.25
CA VAL A 389 -0.54 -18.21 3.45
C VAL A 389 0.25 -18.56 2.20
N GLU A 390 -0.08 -17.94 1.07
CA GLU A 390 0.61 -18.13 -0.21
C GLU A 390 1.33 -16.85 -0.63
N ASN A 391 2.56 -17.01 -1.12
CA ASN A 391 3.41 -15.93 -1.61
C ASN A 391 4.03 -16.29 -2.96
N LYS A 392 4.50 -15.26 -3.67
CA LYS A 392 5.26 -15.41 -4.91
C LYS A 392 6.75 -15.37 -4.64
N ILE A 393 7.48 -16.20 -5.38
CA ILE A 393 8.94 -16.19 -5.42
C ILE A 393 9.37 -15.90 -6.86
N THR A 394 10.14 -14.84 -7.06
CA THR A 394 10.73 -14.47 -8.35
C THR A 394 12.23 -14.65 -8.27
N VAL A 395 12.78 -15.60 -9.04
CA VAL A 395 14.22 -15.80 -9.19
C VAL A 395 14.68 -15.16 -10.49
N LEU A 396 15.51 -14.13 -10.39
CA LEU A 396 16.09 -13.41 -11.53
C LEU A 396 17.37 -14.11 -12.02
N PRO A 397 17.63 -14.16 -13.35
CA PRO A 397 18.85 -14.74 -13.88
C PRO A 397 20.06 -13.82 -13.64
N THR A 398 21.26 -14.42 -13.56
CA THR A 398 22.55 -13.69 -13.59
C THR A 398 22.98 -13.31 -15.01
N LEU A 399 22.36 -13.93 -16.02
CA LEU A 399 22.56 -13.66 -17.44
C LEU A 399 21.38 -12.86 -18.01
N ILE A 400 21.62 -11.60 -18.36
CA ILE A 400 20.60 -10.66 -18.82
C ILE A 400 20.82 -10.34 -20.30
N ALA A 401 19.90 -10.76 -21.15
CA ALA A 401 19.89 -10.42 -22.57
C ALA A 401 18.47 -10.43 -23.14
N GLN A 402 18.34 -9.83 -24.33
CA GLN A 402 17.14 -9.90 -25.15
C GLN A 402 17.36 -10.83 -26.33
N ASN A 403 16.27 -11.40 -26.86
CA ASN A 403 16.29 -12.09 -28.15
C ASN A 403 16.76 -11.13 -29.25
N LEU A 404 17.40 -11.66 -30.30
CA LEU A 404 17.90 -10.86 -31.42
C LEU A 404 17.14 -11.21 -32.70
N VAL A 405 16.58 -10.19 -33.36
CA VAL A 405 16.10 -10.30 -34.74
C VAL A 405 16.97 -9.39 -35.61
N LYS A 406 17.60 -9.94 -36.65
CA LYS A 406 18.46 -9.18 -37.56
C LYS A 406 18.26 -9.59 -39.02
N TYR A 407 18.55 -8.70 -39.95
CA TYR A 407 18.70 -9.08 -41.35
C TYR A 407 20.07 -9.71 -41.60
N PHE A 408 20.13 -10.63 -42.56
CA PHE A 408 21.35 -11.32 -42.96
C PHE A 408 22.46 -10.29 -43.24
N ARG A 409 23.58 -10.44 -42.51
CA ARG A 409 24.77 -9.59 -42.59
C ARG A 409 24.57 -8.10 -42.25
N ASN A 410 23.49 -7.70 -41.58
CA ASN A 410 23.44 -6.36 -40.99
C ASN A 410 24.38 -6.25 -39.77
N GLU A 411 24.57 -5.02 -39.26
CA GLU A 411 25.50 -4.71 -38.18
C GLU A 411 25.07 -5.18 -36.78
N SER A 412 23.81 -5.57 -36.58
CA SER A 412 23.27 -5.99 -35.28
C SER A 412 23.95 -7.26 -34.77
N GLN A 413 24.32 -7.27 -33.48
CA GLN A 413 24.99 -8.39 -32.81
C GLN A 413 24.23 -8.78 -31.54
N PHE A 414 24.56 -9.93 -30.97
CA PHE A 414 23.98 -10.38 -29.70
C PHE A 414 24.82 -9.85 -28.54
N TYR A 415 24.13 -9.31 -27.51
CA TYR A 415 24.74 -8.76 -26.31
C TYR A 415 24.09 -9.39 -25.09
N ILE A 416 24.91 -9.74 -24.11
CA ILE A 416 24.48 -10.35 -22.85
C ILE A 416 25.32 -9.82 -21.70
N ALA A 417 24.64 -9.38 -20.64
CA ALA A 417 25.26 -8.89 -19.42
C ALA A 417 25.34 -10.02 -18.38
N LEU A 418 26.45 -10.08 -17.65
CA LEU A 418 26.65 -10.94 -16.49
C LEU A 418 26.68 -10.08 -15.22
N ILE A 419 25.86 -10.46 -14.26
CA ILE A 419 25.80 -9.87 -12.93
C ILE A 419 26.04 -10.92 -11.84
N ASP A 420 26.52 -10.49 -10.68
CA ASP A 420 26.62 -11.32 -9.48
C ASP A 420 25.29 -11.40 -8.71
N GLY A 421 25.28 -12.14 -7.60
CA GLY A 421 24.10 -12.30 -6.73
C GLY A 421 23.62 -11.01 -6.05
N THR A 422 24.40 -9.93 -6.10
CA THR A 422 24.04 -8.59 -5.60
C THR A 422 23.51 -7.65 -6.69
N GLY A 423 23.59 -8.08 -7.96
CA GLY A 423 23.19 -7.28 -9.12
C GLY A 423 24.34 -6.47 -9.73
N LYS A 424 25.58 -6.65 -9.26
CA LYS A 424 26.74 -5.93 -9.78
C LYS A 424 27.27 -6.60 -11.04
N ALA A 425 27.57 -5.79 -12.06
CA ALA A 425 28.19 -6.26 -13.30
C ALA A 425 29.57 -6.90 -13.05
N ILE A 426 29.87 -7.97 -13.79
CA ILE A 426 31.12 -8.72 -13.67
C ILE A 426 31.92 -8.59 -14.97
N SER A 427 33.05 -7.89 -14.91
CA SER A 427 33.98 -7.72 -16.04
C SER A 427 35.02 -8.84 -16.12
N ASP A 428 35.66 -8.96 -17.29
CA ASP A 428 36.81 -9.83 -17.53
C ASP A 428 36.55 -11.33 -17.27
N VAL A 429 35.32 -11.78 -17.54
CA VAL A 429 34.89 -13.18 -17.35
C VAL A 429 34.31 -13.75 -18.64
N ASP A 430 34.70 -14.97 -18.99
CA ASP A 430 34.25 -15.65 -20.21
C ASP A 430 32.88 -16.30 -20.06
N ILE A 431 31.88 -15.77 -20.77
CA ILE A 431 30.58 -16.42 -20.93
C ILE A 431 30.68 -17.42 -22.09
N ARG A 432 30.36 -18.69 -21.82
CA ARG A 432 30.31 -19.74 -22.84
C ARG A 432 28.95 -19.72 -23.53
N MET A 433 28.93 -19.52 -24.84
CA MET A 433 27.72 -19.48 -25.67
C MET A 433 27.76 -20.59 -26.72
N ASN A 434 26.67 -21.32 -26.88
CA ASN A 434 26.47 -22.30 -27.93
C ASN A 434 25.37 -21.81 -28.87
N ILE A 435 25.66 -21.76 -30.17
CA ILE A 435 24.68 -21.49 -31.20
C ILE A 435 25.01 -22.32 -32.44
N ASN A 436 24.01 -22.99 -33.01
CA ASN A 436 24.16 -23.86 -34.18
C ASN A 436 25.27 -24.94 -34.01
N GLY A 437 25.42 -25.48 -32.79
CA GLY A 437 26.40 -26.51 -32.45
C GLY A 437 27.84 -26.00 -32.26
N VAL A 438 28.09 -24.70 -32.39
CA VAL A 438 29.42 -24.09 -32.22
C VAL A 438 29.49 -23.34 -30.90
N PHE A 439 30.55 -23.60 -30.14
CA PHE A 439 30.83 -22.95 -28.87
C PHE A 439 31.74 -21.72 -29.03
N TYR A 440 31.38 -20.63 -28.36
CA TYR A 440 32.12 -19.38 -28.30
C TYR A 440 32.31 -18.98 -26.83
N ASN A 441 33.52 -18.57 -26.47
CA ASN A 441 33.77 -17.86 -25.22
C ASN A 441 33.85 -16.37 -25.50
N ARG A 442 33.05 -15.57 -24.81
CA ARG A 442 33.06 -14.11 -24.93
C ARG A 442 33.27 -13.49 -23.57
N THR A 443 34.41 -12.81 -23.43
CA THR A 443 34.78 -12.07 -22.24
C THR A 443 33.89 -10.84 -22.07
N THR A 444 33.43 -10.61 -20.85
CA THR A 444 32.67 -9.42 -20.49
C THR A 444 33.55 -8.18 -20.43
N ASP A 445 33.03 -7.05 -20.91
CA ASP A 445 33.69 -5.75 -20.82
C ASP A 445 33.56 -5.12 -19.41
N ALA A 446 34.03 -3.88 -19.26
CA ALA A 446 33.97 -3.14 -17.99
C ALA A 446 32.53 -2.93 -17.45
N ASN A 447 31.51 -3.02 -18.30
CA ASN A 447 30.10 -2.95 -17.92
C ASN A 447 29.49 -4.35 -17.71
N GLY A 448 30.31 -5.40 -17.67
CA GLY A 448 29.88 -6.79 -17.55
C GLY A 448 29.19 -7.33 -18.80
N THR A 449 29.35 -6.70 -19.96
CA THR A 449 28.66 -7.10 -21.20
C THR A 449 29.58 -7.87 -22.13
N ALA A 450 29.12 -9.03 -22.60
CA ALA A 450 29.78 -9.80 -23.64
C ALA A 450 29.03 -9.66 -24.97
N ARG A 451 29.78 -9.55 -26.08
CA ARG A 451 29.24 -9.47 -27.44
C ARG A 451 29.55 -10.74 -28.23
N LEU A 452 28.53 -11.33 -28.84
CA LEU A 452 28.70 -12.37 -29.87
C LEU A 452 28.29 -11.85 -31.23
N ASN A 453 29.23 -11.89 -32.18
CA ASN A 453 28.94 -11.54 -33.56
C ASN A 453 28.10 -12.65 -34.23
N ILE A 454 26.99 -12.28 -34.88
CA ILE A 454 26.04 -13.20 -35.53
C ILE A 454 26.20 -13.11 -37.06
N ASN A 455 26.85 -14.13 -37.62
CA ASN A 455 27.14 -14.30 -39.04
C ASN A 455 26.53 -15.61 -39.58
N LEU A 456 25.31 -15.93 -39.15
CA LEU A 456 24.58 -17.13 -39.58
C LEU A 456 23.76 -16.84 -40.85
N ASN A 457 23.46 -17.89 -41.61
CA ASN A 457 22.51 -17.81 -42.73
C ASN A 457 21.10 -17.49 -42.22
N PRO A 458 20.17 -17.07 -43.10
CA PRO A 458 18.78 -16.88 -42.70
C PRO A 458 18.18 -18.12 -42.04
N GLY A 459 17.46 -17.93 -40.94
CA GLY A 459 16.90 -19.01 -40.13
C GLY A 459 16.63 -18.60 -38.68
N GLU A 460 16.03 -19.54 -37.94
CA GLU A 460 15.78 -19.42 -36.49
C GLU A 460 16.79 -20.28 -35.72
N TYR A 461 17.42 -19.70 -34.71
CA TYR A 461 18.44 -20.36 -33.91
C TYR A 461 18.17 -20.15 -32.42
N ILE A 462 18.49 -21.16 -31.61
CA ILE A 462 18.54 -21.05 -30.15
C ILE A 462 20.01 -20.86 -29.74
N LEU A 463 20.29 -19.75 -29.07
CA LEU A 463 21.57 -19.50 -28.41
C LEU A 463 21.43 -19.89 -26.94
N THR A 464 22.28 -20.81 -26.46
CA THR A 464 22.39 -21.13 -25.04
C THR A 464 23.65 -20.51 -24.46
N ALA A 465 23.52 -19.63 -23.48
CA ALA A 465 24.62 -19.04 -22.73
C ALA A 465 24.75 -19.71 -21.36
N THR A 466 25.99 -19.93 -20.91
CA THR A 466 26.31 -20.51 -19.61
C THR A 466 27.07 -19.50 -18.77
N ASP A 467 26.55 -19.23 -17.57
CA ASP A 467 27.21 -18.45 -16.53
C ASP A 467 28.36 -19.29 -15.94
N PRO A 468 29.62 -18.83 -16.05
CA PRO A 468 30.77 -19.58 -15.56
C PRO A 468 30.87 -19.63 -14.03
N LEU A 469 30.21 -18.73 -13.31
CA LEU A 469 30.27 -18.63 -11.85
C LEU A 469 29.26 -19.56 -11.19
N THR A 470 28.04 -19.61 -11.74
CA THR A 470 26.93 -20.35 -11.15
C THR A 470 26.62 -21.66 -11.88
N GLY A 471 27.09 -21.81 -13.13
CA GLY A 471 26.67 -22.89 -14.03
C GLY A 471 25.26 -22.71 -14.60
N LEU A 472 24.61 -21.56 -14.36
CA LEU A 472 23.28 -21.26 -14.91
C LEU A 472 23.33 -21.28 -16.43
N MET A 473 22.36 -21.94 -17.06
CA MET A 473 22.17 -21.89 -18.51
C MET A 473 20.90 -21.13 -18.84
N MET A 474 21.01 -20.14 -19.73
CA MET A 474 19.89 -19.37 -20.28
C MET A 474 19.85 -19.53 -21.79
N SER A 475 18.64 -19.52 -22.37
CA SER A 475 18.45 -19.62 -23.82
C SER A 475 17.77 -18.39 -24.40
N TYR A 476 18.19 -17.99 -25.60
CA TYR A 476 17.71 -16.81 -26.31
C TYR A 476 17.46 -17.16 -27.77
N ASN A 477 16.39 -16.59 -28.33
CA ASN A 477 16.06 -16.76 -29.74
C ASN A 477 16.85 -15.77 -30.60
N ILE A 478 17.50 -16.29 -31.64
CA ILE A 478 18.24 -15.52 -32.64
C ILE A 478 17.62 -15.77 -34.01
N THR A 479 16.96 -14.76 -34.56
CA THR A 479 16.31 -14.80 -35.86
C THR A 479 17.12 -14.03 -36.87
N VAL A 480 17.55 -14.70 -37.95
CA VAL A 480 18.21 -14.06 -39.09
C VAL A 480 17.26 -14.04 -40.28
N LEU A 481 16.78 -12.86 -40.64
CA LEU A 481 15.88 -12.62 -41.76
C LEU A 481 16.67 -12.53 -43.08
N PRO A 482 16.18 -13.11 -44.18
CA PRO A 482 16.81 -12.96 -45.48
C PRO A 482 16.66 -11.52 -46.01
N VAL A 483 17.70 -11.00 -46.65
CA VAL A 483 17.63 -9.73 -47.42
C VAL A 483 17.09 -9.93 -48.83
N LEU A 484 17.21 -11.16 -49.36
CA LEU A 484 16.76 -11.56 -50.69
C LEU A 484 15.72 -12.68 -50.54
N THR A 485 14.52 -12.45 -51.06
CA THR A 485 13.41 -13.39 -50.98
C THR A 485 12.80 -13.61 -52.35
N ALA A 486 12.38 -14.84 -52.62
CA ALA A 486 11.69 -15.23 -53.84
C ALA A 486 10.88 -16.49 -53.58
N SER A 487 9.90 -16.75 -54.43
CA SER A 487 9.00 -17.90 -54.33
C SER A 487 9.03 -18.70 -55.62
N ASP A 488 8.76 -20.00 -55.49
CA ASP A 488 8.60 -20.87 -56.64
C ASP A 488 7.47 -20.38 -57.54
N ILE A 489 7.60 -20.62 -58.84
CA ILE A 489 6.56 -20.25 -59.81
C ILE A 489 6.19 -21.44 -60.68
N SER A 490 4.93 -21.47 -61.10
CA SER A 490 4.43 -22.39 -62.12
C SER A 490 3.75 -21.58 -63.21
N MET A 491 3.99 -21.92 -64.47
CA MET A 491 3.47 -21.20 -65.63
C MET A 491 3.19 -22.14 -66.80
N THR A 492 2.39 -21.69 -67.76
CA THR A 492 2.23 -22.32 -69.08
C THR A 492 3.18 -21.68 -70.07
N TYR A 493 3.70 -22.45 -71.04
CA TYR A 493 4.62 -21.95 -72.05
C TYR A 493 4.07 -20.68 -72.73
N LEU A 494 4.83 -19.58 -72.62
CA LEU A 494 4.53 -18.23 -73.15
C LEU A 494 3.26 -17.55 -72.57
N ASP A 495 2.89 -17.80 -71.32
CA ASP A 495 1.73 -17.14 -70.68
C ASP A 495 2.02 -15.72 -70.11
N GLY A 496 3.28 -15.28 -70.14
CA GLY A 496 3.70 -13.97 -69.64
C GLY A 496 4.08 -13.91 -68.15
N THR A 497 4.04 -15.04 -67.43
CA THR A 497 4.49 -15.12 -66.03
C THR A 497 5.98 -14.76 -65.90
N GLN A 498 6.31 -13.98 -64.88
CA GLN A 498 7.67 -13.54 -64.57
C GLN A 498 8.12 -14.11 -63.24
N PHE A 499 9.39 -14.51 -63.16
CA PHE A 499 10.02 -14.79 -61.88
C PHE A 499 10.36 -13.48 -61.17
N LYS A 500 10.10 -13.41 -59.87
CA LYS A 500 10.25 -12.19 -59.07
C LYS A 500 11.10 -12.49 -57.83
N ALA A 501 12.11 -11.68 -57.62
CA ALA A 501 12.87 -11.64 -56.37
C ALA A 501 12.74 -10.27 -55.73
N LYS A 502 12.49 -10.24 -54.42
CA LYS A 502 12.39 -9.02 -53.62
C LYS A 502 13.65 -8.86 -52.78
N LEU A 503 14.24 -7.67 -52.86
CA LEU A 503 15.46 -7.28 -52.17
C LEU A 503 15.17 -6.13 -51.20
N VAL A 504 15.65 -6.27 -49.97
CA VAL A 504 15.57 -5.25 -48.92
C VAL A 504 16.95 -4.93 -48.33
N ASP A 505 17.06 -3.78 -47.67
CA ASP A 505 18.24 -3.39 -46.91
C ASP A 505 18.32 -4.09 -45.54
N GLY A 506 19.36 -3.79 -44.76
CA GLY A 506 19.55 -4.33 -43.40
C GLY A 506 18.51 -3.90 -42.35
N LYS A 507 17.52 -3.09 -42.74
CA LYS A 507 16.39 -2.61 -41.94
C LYS A 507 15.03 -3.07 -42.50
N GLY A 508 15.02 -3.81 -43.61
CA GLY A 508 13.79 -4.28 -44.26
C GLY A 508 13.18 -3.32 -45.28
N ASN A 509 13.84 -2.20 -45.59
CA ASN A 509 13.35 -1.26 -46.60
C ASN A 509 13.67 -1.79 -48.00
N PRO A 510 12.75 -1.67 -48.97
CA PRO A 510 13.03 -2.11 -50.34
C PRO A 510 14.20 -1.34 -50.97
N LEU A 511 15.12 -2.06 -51.61
CA LEU A 511 16.24 -1.45 -52.34
C LEU A 511 15.85 -1.23 -53.81
N LYS A 512 15.80 0.03 -54.26
CA LYS A 512 15.48 0.40 -55.65
C LYS A 512 16.74 0.52 -56.51
N ASN A 513 16.62 0.16 -57.79
CA ASN A 513 17.69 0.27 -58.80
C ASN A 513 18.96 -0.51 -58.45
N VAL A 514 18.81 -1.61 -57.72
CA VAL A 514 19.91 -2.50 -57.33
C VAL A 514 19.87 -3.77 -58.18
N GLY A 515 21.04 -4.22 -58.64
CA GLY A 515 21.14 -5.40 -59.52
C GLY A 515 21.01 -6.71 -58.75
N VAL A 516 19.99 -7.50 -59.07
CA VAL A 516 19.86 -8.91 -58.68
C VAL A 516 20.22 -9.77 -59.88
N THR A 517 21.13 -10.73 -59.69
CA THR A 517 21.56 -11.66 -60.75
C THR A 517 20.81 -12.98 -60.61
N PHE A 518 20.09 -13.36 -61.66
CA PHE A 518 19.44 -14.65 -61.78
C PHE A 518 20.31 -15.61 -62.57
N ASN A 519 20.59 -16.80 -62.04
CA ASN A 519 21.21 -17.90 -62.77
C ASN A 519 20.16 -18.99 -63.03
N ILE A 520 19.96 -19.34 -64.29
CA ILE A 520 19.09 -20.44 -64.71
C ILE A 520 19.76 -21.19 -65.87
N ASN A 521 19.89 -22.51 -65.75
CA ASN A 521 20.61 -23.38 -66.70
C ASN A 521 22.05 -22.90 -67.03
N GLY A 522 22.74 -22.27 -66.07
CA GLY A 522 24.09 -21.75 -66.27
C GLY A 522 24.16 -20.40 -66.98
N ILE A 523 23.02 -19.80 -67.34
CA ILE A 523 22.95 -18.47 -67.95
C ILE A 523 22.57 -17.44 -66.88
N PHE A 524 23.32 -16.33 -66.87
CA PHE A 524 23.18 -15.25 -65.89
C PHE A 524 22.43 -14.05 -66.47
N TYR A 525 21.44 -13.55 -65.73
CA TYR A 525 20.63 -12.38 -66.07
C TYR A 525 20.59 -11.41 -64.90
N THR A 526 21.20 -10.23 -65.03
CA THR A 526 21.07 -9.16 -64.03
C THR A 526 19.84 -8.30 -64.32
N ARG A 527 19.03 -8.02 -63.29
CA ARG A 527 17.86 -7.14 -63.37
C ARG A 527 17.87 -6.16 -62.21
N LEU A 528 17.52 -4.92 -62.50
CA LEU A 528 17.39 -3.88 -61.50
C LEU A 528 16.05 -4.03 -60.77
N THR A 529 16.07 -3.78 -59.47
CA THR A 529 14.87 -3.75 -58.63
C THR A 529 14.05 -2.48 -58.87
N ASP A 530 12.71 -2.61 -58.85
CA ASP A 530 11.79 -1.48 -58.89
C ASP A 530 11.69 -0.73 -57.54
N SER A 531 10.82 0.27 -57.44
CA SER A 531 10.61 1.04 -56.19
C SER A 531 10.12 0.19 -55.02
N ASN A 532 9.57 -1.00 -55.28
CA ASN A 532 9.14 -1.96 -54.27
C ASN A 532 10.24 -3.00 -53.98
N GLY A 533 11.46 -2.79 -54.47
CA GLY A 533 12.59 -3.69 -54.29
C GLY A 533 12.49 -4.96 -55.13
N THR A 534 11.64 -5.01 -56.15
CA THR A 534 11.38 -6.24 -56.91
C THR A 534 12.15 -6.25 -58.22
N ALA A 535 13.03 -7.24 -58.41
CA ALA A 535 13.65 -7.56 -59.68
C ALA A 535 12.83 -8.64 -60.40
N LYS A 536 12.60 -8.48 -61.71
CA LYS A 536 11.72 -9.35 -62.51
C LYS A 536 12.46 -9.94 -63.71
N LEU A 537 12.34 -11.25 -63.91
CA LEU A 537 12.89 -11.97 -65.05
C LEU A 537 11.75 -12.63 -65.85
N ASN A 538 11.66 -12.29 -67.14
CA ASN A 538 10.78 -13.01 -68.08
C ASN A 538 11.30 -14.43 -68.30
N ILE A 539 10.41 -15.42 -68.22
CA ILE A 539 10.77 -16.82 -68.45
C ILE A 539 10.29 -17.25 -69.83
N ASN A 540 11.22 -17.70 -70.67
CA ASN A 540 10.96 -18.25 -71.99
C ASN A 540 11.72 -19.58 -72.15
N LEU A 541 11.35 -20.56 -71.33
CA LEU A 541 11.90 -21.92 -71.36
C LEU A 541 10.82 -22.88 -71.81
N MET A 542 11.20 -23.97 -72.49
CA MET A 542 10.27 -25.04 -72.88
C MET A 542 9.64 -25.71 -71.64
N ALA A 543 8.64 -26.56 -71.87
CA ALA A 543 8.03 -27.32 -70.78
C ALA A 543 9.08 -28.16 -70.02
N GLY A 544 9.08 -28.08 -68.70
CA GLY A 544 10.09 -28.70 -67.84
C GLY A 544 10.18 -28.07 -66.46
N GLU A 545 11.04 -28.65 -65.62
CA GLU A 545 11.38 -28.13 -64.29
C GLU A 545 12.79 -27.54 -64.30
N TYR A 546 12.92 -26.34 -63.74
CA TYR A 546 14.18 -25.61 -63.70
C TYR A 546 14.44 -25.09 -62.29
N ILE A 547 15.71 -25.02 -61.89
CA ILE A 547 16.12 -24.31 -60.70
C ILE A 547 16.66 -22.95 -61.12
N ILE A 548 16.03 -21.90 -60.62
CA ILE A 548 16.53 -20.54 -60.72
C ILE A 548 17.20 -20.17 -59.41
N THR A 549 18.32 -19.48 -59.50
CA THR A 549 19.03 -18.97 -58.34
C THR A 549 19.13 -17.45 -58.45
N SER A 550 18.58 -16.73 -57.48
CA SER A 550 18.77 -15.28 -57.33
C SER A 550 19.96 -15.01 -56.42
N GLN A 551 20.80 -14.08 -56.83
CA GLN A 551 22.01 -13.68 -56.11
C GLN A 551 22.06 -12.15 -55.98
N TYR A 552 22.37 -11.69 -54.78
CA TYR A 552 22.71 -10.30 -54.47
C TYR A 552 23.86 -10.31 -53.47
N GLU A 553 25.03 -9.77 -53.88
CA GLU A 553 26.27 -9.86 -53.11
C GLU A 553 26.53 -11.29 -52.61
N ASN A 554 26.34 -11.53 -51.31
CA ASN A 554 26.55 -12.81 -50.66
C ASN A 554 25.24 -13.51 -50.25
N ALA A 555 24.09 -12.90 -50.53
CA ALA A 555 22.78 -13.50 -50.34
C ALA A 555 22.42 -14.28 -51.61
N GLN A 556 22.00 -15.53 -51.42
CA GLN A 556 21.56 -16.41 -52.49
C GLN A 556 20.29 -17.13 -52.06
N ILE A 557 19.34 -17.24 -52.97
CA ILE A 557 18.14 -18.06 -52.80
C ILE A 557 17.86 -18.83 -54.09
N SER A 558 17.48 -20.10 -53.96
CA SER A 558 17.12 -20.95 -55.09
C SER A 558 15.64 -21.30 -55.02
N ASN A 559 14.99 -21.27 -56.17
CA ASN A 559 13.56 -21.53 -56.33
C ASN A 559 13.33 -22.44 -57.53
N LYS A 560 12.19 -23.12 -57.52
CA LYS A 560 11.74 -23.98 -58.62
C LYS A 560 10.87 -23.17 -59.59
N ILE A 561 11.13 -23.35 -60.88
CA ILE A 561 10.28 -22.89 -61.98
C ILE A 561 9.73 -24.12 -62.68
N THR A 562 8.40 -24.21 -62.76
CA THR A 562 7.71 -25.28 -63.48
C THR A 562 7.01 -24.71 -64.70
N VAL A 563 7.38 -25.15 -65.90
CA VAL A 563 6.73 -24.75 -67.16
C VAL A 563 5.92 -25.91 -67.70
N SER A 564 4.62 -25.70 -67.85
CA SER A 564 3.68 -26.66 -68.45
C SER A 564 3.59 -26.45 -69.95
N ALA A 565 3.42 -27.52 -70.72
CA ALA A 565 3.12 -27.41 -72.14
C ALA A 565 1.79 -26.66 -72.33
N LYS A 566 1.74 -25.81 -73.37
CA LYS A 566 0.49 -25.19 -73.79
C LYS A 566 -0.42 -26.30 -74.34
N LYS A 567 -1.57 -26.53 -73.70
CA LYS A 567 -2.60 -27.37 -74.31
C LYS A 567 -3.22 -26.55 -75.43
N ASP A 568 -3.14 -27.07 -76.65
CA ASP A 568 -3.74 -26.48 -77.84
C ASP A 568 -5.27 -26.39 -77.74
#